data_AF-C6LJX0-F1
#
_entry.id   AF-C6LJX0-F1
#
_cell.length_a   1.000
_cell.length_b   1.000
_cell.length_c   1.000
_cell.angle_alpha   90.00
_cell.angle_beta   90.00
_cell.angle_gamma   90.00
#
_symmetry.space_group_name_H-M   'P 1'
#
loop_
_entity.id
_entity.type
_entity.pdbx_description
1 polymer ?
#
loop_
_entity_poly.entity_id
_entity_poly.type
_entity_poly.pdbx_seq_one_letter_code
_entity_poly.pdbx_strand_id
1 'polypeptide(L)'
;MRLTIYELGSSLEKLLSTLKKNRENVPLETLRTVYKEPYEALLRQINETASEFVREIVITDIPVNPDASIDAQSDLINQTIDESGLVRQISLCLSHTYNVHKLHIIALELRRQIEVALEPYIAMKNCLVADPENLDADPIIYNTITRKVYENNAWIERDLDLSGKLLIYIKQPKDISQPIMEENTNEQIPENISEYAHQPATADG
;
A
#
# COMPACT_ATOMS: atom_id res chain seq x y z
N MET A 1 -24.37 2.78 6.41
CA MET A 1 -24.25 2.31 5.01
C MET A 1 -23.16 3.15 4.37
N ARG A 2 -22.07 2.53 3.88
CA ARG A 2 -20.99 3.24 3.19
C ARG A 2 -21.48 3.59 1.78
N LEU A 3 -21.26 4.83 1.33
CA LEU A 3 -21.63 5.24 -0.02
C LEU A 3 -20.72 4.56 -1.05
N THR A 4 -21.30 4.20 -2.20
CA THR A 4 -20.55 3.74 -3.36
C THR A 4 -19.79 4.89 -4.01
N ILE A 5 -18.76 4.56 -4.82
CA ILE A 5 -18.02 5.56 -5.61
C ILE A 5 -18.94 6.41 -6.50
N TYR A 6 -20.00 5.82 -7.07
CA TYR A 6 -20.98 6.52 -7.89
C TYR A 6 -21.82 7.50 -7.07
N GLU A 7 -22.25 7.10 -5.88
CA GLU A 7 -23.00 7.97 -4.97
C GLU A 7 -22.13 9.13 -4.45
N LEU A 8 -20.87 8.85 -4.08
CA LEU A 8 -19.89 9.86 -3.69
C LEU A 8 -19.63 10.85 -4.83
N GLY A 9 -19.42 10.37 -6.05
CA GLY A 9 -19.22 11.19 -7.24
C GLY A 9 -20.42 12.09 -7.52
N SER A 10 -21.63 11.54 -7.54
CA SER A 10 -22.86 12.31 -7.77
C SER A 10 -23.14 13.33 -6.66
N SER A 11 -22.88 12.98 -5.40
CA SER A 11 -22.98 13.90 -4.27
C SER A 11 -22.01 15.08 -4.44
N LEU A 12 -20.75 14.78 -4.77
CA LEU A 12 -19.72 15.79 -4.98
C LEU A 12 -20.05 16.72 -6.15
N GLU A 13 -20.58 16.20 -7.26
CA GLU A 13 -21.04 17.01 -8.39
C GLU A 13 -22.11 18.02 -7.98
N LYS A 14 -23.09 17.60 -7.17
CA LYS A 14 -24.15 18.49 -6.66
C LYS A 14 -23.59 19.57 -5.75
N LEU A 15 -22.69 19.23 -4.84
CA LEU A 15 -22.05 20.17 -3.94
C LEU A 15 -21.19 21.19 -4.69
N LEU A 16 -20.37 20.74 -5.64
CA LEU A 16 -19.53 21.61 -6.47
C LEU A 16 -20.37 22.52 -7.39
N SER A 17 -21.48 22.01 -7.93
CA SER A 17 -22.44 22.83 -8.70
C SER A 17 -23.05 23.94 -7.84
N THR A 18 -23.38 23.63 -6.57
CA THR A 18 -23.87 24.63 -5.60
C THR A 18 -22.79 25.67 -5.30
N LEU A 19 -21.56 25.24 -5.03
CA LEU A 19 -20.44 26.15 -4.76
C LEU A 19 -20.16 27.09 -5.95
N LYS A 20 -20.17 26.54 -7.16
CA LYS A 20 -20.00 27.31 -8.40
C LYS A 20 -21.07 28.39 -8.53
N LYS A 21 -22.35 28.01 -8.41
CA LYS A 21 -23.48 28.97 -8.46
C LYS A 21 -23.36 30.04 -7.39
N ASN A 22 -22.98 29.69 -6.16
CA ASN A 22 -22.80 30.66 -5.09
C ASN A 22 -21.74 31.71 -5.46
N ARG A 23 -20.60 31.29 -5.98
CA ARG A 23 -19.50 32.19 -6.37
C ARG A 23 -19.77 33.01 -7.63
N GLU A 24 -20.62 32.52 -8.53
CA GLU A 24 -21.03 33.25 -9.74
C GLU A 24 -22.09 34.32 -9.44
N ASN A 25 -22.95 34.09 -8.44
CA ASN A 25 -24.11 34.95 -8.17
C ASN A 25 -23.96 35.85 -6.94
N VAL A 26 -23.02 35.56 -6.04
CA VAL A 26 -22.83 36.29 -4.79
C VAL A 26 -21.36 36.71 -4.64
N PRO A 27 -21.06 37.99 -4.36
CA PRO A 27 -19.70 38.45 -4.11
C PRO A 27 -19.02 37.65 -2.99
N LEU A 28 -17.73 37.36 -3.17
CA LEU A 28 -16.97 36.52 -2.24
C LEU A 28 -16.96 37.08 -0.81
N GLU A 29 -16.88 38.40 -0.65
CA GLU A 29 -16.96 39.07 0.65
C GLU A 29 -18.30 38.79 1.35
N THR A 30 -19.42 38.86 0.61
CA THR A 30 -20.75 38.56 1.15
C THR A 30 -20.86 37.08 1.55
N LEU A 31 -20.29 36.16 0.76
CA LEU A 31 -20.22 34.73 1.11
C LEU A 31 -19.43 34.48 2.40
N ARG A 32 -18.34 35.23 2.62
CA ARG A 32 -17.45 35.08 3.78
C ARG A 32 -17.90 35.82 5.03
N THR A 33 -18.87 36.74 4.92
CA THR A 33 -19.36 37.56 6.03
C THR A 33 -20.81 37.24 6.36
N VAL A 34 -21.74 37.61 5.49
CA VAL A 34 -23.19 37.46 5.69
C VAL A 34 -23.61 35.99 5.65
N TYR A 35 -23.09 35.22 4.69
CA TYR A 35 -23.39 33.79 4.52
C TYR A 35 -22.27 32.88 5.01
N LYS A 36 -21.46 33.34 5.97
CA LYS A 36 -20.24 32.66 6.42
C LYS A 36 -20.50 31.19 6.81
N GLU A 37 -21.41 30.96 7.75
CA GLU A 37 -21.72 29.62 8.27
C GLU A 37 -22.15 28.62 7.18
N PRO A 38 -23.17 28.89 6.34
CA PRO A 38 -23.55 27.96 5.29
C PRO A 38 -22.48 27.80 4.20
N TYR A 39 -21.70 28.85 3.93
CA TYR A 39 -20.59 28.76 2.97
C TYR A 39 -19.45 27.88 3.47
N GLU A 40 -19.02 28.05 4.72
CA GLU A 40 -17.99 27.21 5.34
C GLU A 40 -18.47 25.76 5.52
N ALA A 41 -19.76 25.56 5.86
CA ALA A 41 -20.36 24.23 5.92
C ALA A 41 -20.33 23.53 4.55
N LEU A 42 -20.65 24.24 3.47
CA LEU A 42 -20.57 23.70 2.11
C LEU A 42 -19.13 23.32 1.74
N LEU A 43 -18.14 24.17 2.06
CA LEU A 43 -16.73 23.87 1.80
C LEU A 43 -16.26 22.63 2.57
N ARG A 44 -16.66 22.50 3.84
CA ARG A 44 -16.37 21.31 4.65
C ARG A 44 -16.97 20.05 4.03
N GLN A 45 -18.26 20.07 3.68
CA GLN A 45 -18.92 18.93 3.04
C GLN A 45 -18.26 18.53 1.71
N ILE A 46 -17.82 19.51 0.91
CA ILE A 46 -17.06 19.26 -0.32
C ILE A 46 -15.74 18.56 -0.02
N ASN A 47 -14.97 19.05 0.97
CA ASN A 47 -13.69 18.44 1.33
C ASN A 47 -13.86 17.03 1.89
N GLU A 48 -14.86 16.80 2.75
CA GLU A 48 -15.18 15.48 3.30
C GLU A 48 -15.57 14.50 2.18
N THR A 49 -16.55 14.88 1.35
CA THR A 49 -17.02 14.04 0.24
C THR A 49 -15.92 13.77 -0.79
N ALA A 50 -15.09 14.77 -1.10
CA ALA A 50 -13.97 14.60 -2.03
C ALA A 50 -12.88 13.70 -1.44
N SER A 51 -12.59 13.82 -0.13
CA SER A 51 -11.64 12.96 0.55
C SER A 51 -12.11 11.50 0.56
N GLU A 52 -13.40 11.27 0.83
CA GLU A 52 -13.99 9.93 0.75
C GLU A 52 -13.96 9.37 -0.68
N PHE A 53 -14.33 10.19 -1.68
CA PHE A 53 -14.31 9.81 -3.09
C PHE A 53 -12.90 9.42 -3.56
N VAL A 54 -11.89 10.25 -3.28
CA VAL A 54 -10.49 9.97 -3.64
C VAL A 54 -9.99 8.76 -2.87
N ARG A 55 -10.28 8.66 -1.57
CA ARG A 55 -9.89 7.50 -0.75
C ARG A 55 -10.43 6.21 -1.35
N GLU A 56 -11.72 6.17 -1.70
CA GLU A 56 -12.35 4.98 -2.28
C GLU A 56 -11.66 4.53 -3.57
N ILE A 57 -11.26 5.47 -4.42
CA ILE A 57 -10.53 5.15 -5.66
C ILE A 57 -9.13 4.60 -5.33
N VAL A 58 -8.44 5.23 -4.39
CA VAL A 58 -7.04 4.93 -4.12
C VAL A 58 -6.87 3.61 -3.36
N ILE A 59 -7.68 3.34 -2.34
CA ILE A 59 -7.41 2.23 -1.41
C ILE A 59 -8.12 0.92 -1.77
N THR A 60 -9.20 0.97 -2.56
CA THR A 60 -10.02 -0.22 -2.80
C THR A 60 -9.22 -1.29 -3.54
N ASP A 61 -9.11 -2.49 -2.98
CA ASP A 61 -8.31 -3.60 -3.52
C ASP A 61 -6.82 -3.27 -3.74
N ILE A 62 -6.26 -2.31 -3.00
CA ILE A 62 -4.82 -2.04 -3.06
C ILE A 62 -4.07 -3.23 -2.43
N PRO A 63 -3.12 -3.85 -3.14
CA PRO A 63 -2.38 -4.98 -2.59
C PRO A 63 -1.42 -4.50 -1.50
N VAL A 64 -1.44 -5.17 -0.35
CA VAL A 64 -0.52 -4.91 0.78
C VAL A 64 0.10 -6.24 1.17
N ASN A 65 1.39 -6.26 1.47
CA ASN A 65 2.05 -7.48 1.92
C ASN A 65 1.80 -7.69 3.43
N PRO A 66 1.08 -8.76 3.84
CA PRO A 66 0.77 -9.00 5.25
C PRO A 66 1.98 -9.44 6.09
N ASP A 67 3.07 -9.90 5.45
CA ASP A 67 4.28 -10.35 6.15
C ASP A 67 5.29 -9.21 6.36
N ALA A 68 5.06 -8.04 5.77
CA ALA A 68 5.91 -6.88 5.90
C ALA A 68 5.37 -5.90 6.97
N SER A 69 6.22 -5.01 7.47
CA SER A 69 5.81 -3.97 8.42
C SER A 69 4.71 -3.10 7.83
N ILE A 70 3.57 -3.02 8.53
CA ILE A 70 2.45 -2.15 8.17
C ILE A 70 2.88 -0.68 8.25
N ASP A 71 3.66 -0.32 9.26
CA ASP A 71 4.15 1.06 9.43
C ASP A 71 5.06 1.45 8.27
N ALA A 72 5.99 0.58 7.87
CA ALA A 72 6.89 0.86 6.74
C ALA A 72 6.13 1.05 5.42
N GLN A 73 5.14 0.20 5.15
CA GLN A 73 4.27 0.35 3.96
C GLN A 73 3.41 1.62 4.06
N SER A 74 2.91 1.96 5.25
CA SER A 74 2.11 3.17 5.46
C SER A 74 2.94 4.44 5.28
N ASP A 75 4.17 4.46 5.79
CA ASP A 75 5.12 5.56 5.61
C ASP A 75 5.47 5.74 4.14
N LEU A 76 5.69 4.65 3.41
CA LEU A 76 5.94 4.70 1.96
C LEU A 76 4.73 5.25 1.18
N ILE A 77 3.51 4.85 1.55
CA ILE A 77 2.29 5.38 0.94
C ILE A 77 2.17 6.89 1.20
N ASN A 78 2.37 7.32 2.45
CA ASN A 78 2.30 8.74 2.82
C ASN A 78 3.37 9.57 2.08
N GLN A 79 4.61 9.07 2.04
CA GLN A 79 5.69 9.69 1.27
C GLN A 79 5.34 9.80 -0.22
N THR A 80 4.79 8.73 -0.81
CA THR A 80 4.36 8.73 -2.21
C THR A 80 3.27 9.79 -2.46
N ILE A 81 2.31 9.91 -1.55
CA ILE A 81 1.26 10.94 -1.63
C ILE A 81 1.88 12.34 -1.60
N ASP A 82 2.80 12.60 -0.67
CA ASP A 82 3.44 13.91 -0.51
C ASP A 82 4.30 14.28 -1.73
N GLU A 83 5.07 13.34 -2.26
CA GLU A 83 5.96 13.54 -3.41
C GLU A 83 5.21 13.61 -4.75
N SER A 84 4.00 13.05 -4.84
CA SER A 84 3.21 13.01 -6.07
C SER A 84 2.86 14.40 -6.64
N GLY A 85 2.76 15.41 -5.78
CA GLY A 85 2.23 16.73 -6.12
C GLY A 85 0.73 16.73 -6.52
N LEU A 86 0.05 15.58 -6.46
CA LEU A 86 -1.33 15.41 -6.91
C LEU A 86 -2.36 16.00 -5.94
N VAL A 87 -2.03 16.07 -4.65
CA VAL A 87 -2.88 16.72 -3.63
C VAL A 87 -3.20 18.17 -4.02
N ARG A 88 -2.20 18.91 -4.52
CA ARG A 88 -2.41 20.28 -5.03
C ARG A 88 -3.34 20.31 -6.23
N GLN A 89 -3.23 19.34 -7.13
CA GLN A 89 -4.11 19.24 -8.30
C GLN A 89 -5.56 18.92 -7.90
N ILE A 90 -5.75 18.08 -6.89
CA ILE A 90 -7.07 17.81 -6.28
C ILE A 90 -7.66 19.12 -5.74
N SER A 91 -6.91 19.87 -4.92
CA SER A 91 -7.37 21.15 -4.38
C SER A 91 -7.74 22.16 -5.48
N LEU A 92 -6.94 22.25 -6.55
CA LEU A 92 -7.24 23.09 -7.71
C LEU A 92 -8.52 22.63 -8.42
N CYS A 93 -8.72 21.32 -8.54
CA CYS A 93 -9.90 20.76 -9.19
C CYS A 93 -11.19 21.15 -8.48
N LEU A 94 -11.19 21.08 -7.15
CA LEU A 94 -12.33 21.43 -6.29
C LEU A 94 -12.59 22.94 -6.24
N SER A 95 -11.53 23.75 -6.25
CA SER A 95 -11.65 25.19 -6.01
C SER A 95 -11.87 26.02 -7.29
N HIS A 96 -11.47 25.53 -8.47
CA HIS A 96 -11.49 26.32 -9.70
C HIS A 96 -12.26 25.66 -10.84
N THR A 97 -12.02 24.37 -11.12
CA THR A 97 -12.61 23.72 -12.30
C THR A 97 -13.92 23.01 -12.01
N TYR A 98 -14.20 22.69 -10.74
CA TYR A 98 -15.42 22.01 -10.29
C TYR A 98 -15.71 20.70 -11.05
N ASN A 99 -14.66 19.95 -11.41
CA ASN A 99 -14.76 18.83 -12.35
C ASN A 99 -14.47 17.48 -11.66
N VAL A 100 -15.52 16.71 -11.38
CA VAL A 100 -15.41 15.41 -10.70
C VAL A 100 -14.74 14.35 -11.58
N HIS A 101 -14.97 14.37 -12.90
CA HIS A 101 -14.27 13.46 -13.81
C HIS A 101 -12.75 13.69 -13.78
N LYS A 102 -12.30 14.95 -13.84
CA LYS A 102 -10.87 15.28 -13.72
C LYS A 102 -10.30 14.85 -12.37
N LEU A 103 -11.07 15.04 -11.28
CA LEU A 103 -10.69 14.56 -9.96
C LEU A 103 -10.50 13.03 -9.94
N HIS A 104 -11.40 12.28 -10.58
CA HIS A 104 -11.31 10.83 -10.70
C HIS A 104 -10.02 10.40 -11.41
N ILE A 105 -9.67 11.04 -12.52
CA ILE A 105 -8.41 10.76 -13.24
C ILE A 105 -7.18 11.04 -12.36
N ILE A 106 -7.17 12.14 -11.59
CA ILE A 106 -6.08 12.44 -10.66
C ILE A 106 -5.97 11.37 -9.56
N ALA A 107 -7.09 10.90 -9.03
CA ALA A 107 -7.12 9.86 -8.01
C ALA A 107 -6.61 8.50 -8.54
N LEU A 108 -6.95 8.14 -9.78
CA LEU A 108 -6.41 6.95 -10.45
C LEU A 108 -4.89 7.03 -10.64
N GLU A 109 -4.37 8.21 -11.01
CA GLU A 109 -2.93 8.41 -11.12
C GLU A 109 -2.23 8.30 -9.76
N LEU A 110 -2.84 8.84 -8.69
CA LEU A 110 -2.30 8.68 -7.33
C LEU A 110 -2.26 7.20 -6.92
N ARG A 111 -3.35 6.46 -7.19
CA ARG A 111 -3.41 5.02 -6.97
C ARG A 111 -2.26 4.29 -7.68
N ARG A 112 -2.06 4.59 -8.97
CA ARG A 112 -1.00 3.97 -9.77
C ARG A 112 0.39 4.22 -9.19
N GLN A 113 0.67 5.44 -8.71
CA GLN A 113 1.96 5.76 -8.08
C GLN A 113 2.16 4.95 -6.78
N ILE A 114 1.11 4.79 -5.98
CA ILE A 114 1.16 3.98 -4.76
C ILE A 114 1.36 2.50 -5.10
N GLU A 115 0.66 1.96 -6.09
CA GLU A 115 0.84 0.56 -6.55
C GLU A 115 2.29 0.31 -7.01
N VAL A 116 2.90 1.26 -7.73
CA VAL A 116 4.31 1.18 -8.13
C VAL A 116 5.23 1.22 -6.91
N ALA A 117 4.96 2.09 -5.94
CA ALA A 117 5.78 2.19 -4.73
C ALA A 117 5.71 0.90 -3.89
N LEU A 118 4.53 0.25 -3.81
CA LEU A 118 4.35 -0.99 -3.08
C LEU A 118 4.93 -2.23 -3.78
N GLU A 119 5.28 -2.14 -5.07
CA GLU A 119 5.78 -3.27 -5.87
C GLU A 119 6.88 -4.09 -5.19
N PRO A 120 7.92 -3.50 -4.55
CA PRO A 120 8.95 -4.28 -3.88
C PRO A 120 8.42 -5.16 -2.75
N TYR A 121 7.43 -4.68 -1.98
CA TYR A 121 6.78 -5.47 -0.95
C TYR A 121 5.92 -6.58 -1.55
N ILE A 122 5.22 -6.29 -2.63
CA ILE A 122 4.39 -7.26 -3.34
C ILE A 122 5.25 -8.36 -3.95
N ALA A 123 6.39 -8.01 -4.57
CA ALA A 123 7.31 -8.93 -5.20
C ALA A 123 7.92 -9.96 -4.23
N MET A 124 7.97 -9.67 -2.93
CA MET A 124 8.40 -10.64 -1.91
C MET A 124 7.53 -11.90 -1.87
N LYS A 125 6.29 -11.81 -2.38
CA LYS A 125 5.34 -12.91 -2.46
C LYS A 125 5.28 -13.57 -3.84
N ASN A 126 6.24 -13.27 -4.71
CA ASN A 126 6.46 -14.03 -5.92
C ASN A 126 6.98 -15.43 -5.57
N CYS A 127 6.39 -16.46 -6.14
CA CYS A 127 6.79 -17.85 -5.97
C CYS A 127 6.70 -18.60 -7.30
N LEU A 128 7.35 -19.76 -7.34
CA LEU A 128 7.19 -20.76 -8.39
C LEU A 128 6.12 -21.76 -7.97
N VAL A 129 5.18 -22.04 -8.87
CA VAL A 129 4.16 -23.08 -8.71
C VAL A 129 4.55 -24.27 -9.56
N ALA A 130 4.89 -25.37 -8.92
CA ALA A 130 5.27 -26.62 -9.57
C ALA A 130 4.21 -27.70 -9.32
N ASP A 131 4.01 -28.56 -10.31
CA ASP A 131 3.13 -29.72 -10.20
C ASP A 131 3.94 -30.95 -9.79
N PRO A 132 3.81 -31.46 -8.55
CA PRO A 132 4.58 -32.63 -8.13
C PRO A 132 4.18 -33.89 -8.92
N GLU A 133 2.99 -33.91 -9.53
CA GLU A 133 2.54 -35.02 -10.39
C GLU A 133 3.06 -34.91 -11.83
N ASN A 134 3.61 -33.76 -12.22
CA ASN A 134 4.13 -33.50 -13.56
C ASN A 134 5.45 -32.71 -13.51
N LEU A 135 6.54 -33.45 -13.22
CA LEU A 135 7.88 -32.88 -13.04
C LEU A 135 8.52 -32.33 -14.33
N ASP A 136 8.00 -32.70 -15.50
CA ASP A 136 8.51 -32.24 -16.80
C ASP A 136 7.94 -30.87 -17.21
N ALA A 137 6.90 -30.38 -16.51
CA ALA A 137 6.34 -29.06 -16.77
C ALA A 137 7.18 -27.95 -16.12
N ASP A 138 7.43 -26.89 -16.87
CA ASP A 138 8.07 -25.70 -16.33
C ASP A 138 7.21 -25.07 -15.23
N PRO A 139 7.82 -24.67 -14.10
CA PRO A 139 7.09 -24.04 -13.02
C PRO A 139 6.60 -22.64 -13.41
N ILE A 140 5.43 -22.28 -12.88
CA ILE A 140 4.75 -21.03 -13.20
C ILE A 140 5.13 -19.97 -12.16
N ILE A 141 5.52 -18.77 -12.59
CA ILE A 141 5.74 -17.65 -11.67
C ILE A 141 4.38 -17.07 -11.26
N TYR A 142 4.11 -16.99 -9.97
CA TYR A 142 2.85 -16.56 -9.40
C TYR A 142 3.08 -15.60 -8.23
N ASN A 143 2.23 -14.59 -8.07
CA ASN A 143 2.23 -13.73 -6.88
C ASN A 143 1.02 -14.06 -6.01
N THR A 144 1.24 -14.43 -4.75
CA THR A 144 0.14 -14.85 -3.86
C THR A 144 -0.72 -13.71 -3.32
N ILE A 145 -0.25 -12.45 -3.40
CA ILE A 145 -1.04 -11.27 -3.01
C ILE A 145 -1.96 -10.85 -4.15
N THR A 146 -1.40 -10.60 -5.34
CA THR A 146 -2.18 -10.13 -6.50
C THR A 146 -2.95 -11.25 -7.17
N ARG A 147 -2.58 -12.50 -6.89
CA ARG A 147 -3.12 -13.71 -7.51
C ARG A 147 -2.91 -13.74 -9.02
N LYS A 148 -1.88 -13.06 -9.50
CA LYS A 148 -1.51 -12.97 -10.92
C LYS A 148 -0.40 -13.95 -11.25
N VAL A 149 -0.42 -14.41 -12.50
CA VAL A 149 0.66 -15.20 -13.09
C VAL A 149 1.54 -14.28 -13.94
N TYR A 150 2.85 -14.51 -13.92
CA TYR A 150 3.77 -13.83 -14.82
C TYR A 150 3.98 -14.65 -16.10
N GLU A 151 3.58 -14.09 -17.24
CA GLU A 151 3.64 -14.73 -18.56
C GLU A 151 3.84 -13.65 -19.64
N ASN A 152 4.62 -13.95 -20.68
CA ASN A 152 4.89 -13.01 -21.79
C ASN A 152 5.34 -11.61 -21.33
N ASN A 153 6.23 -11.57 -20.34
CA ASN A 153 6.76 -10.36 -19.72
C ASN A 153 5.70 -9.47 -19.02
N ALA A 154 4.56 -10.03 -18.62
CA ALA A 154 3.50 -9.30 -17.94
C ALA A 154 2.83 -10.12 -16.81
N TRP A 155 2.33 -9.42 -15.79
CA TRP A 155 1.45 -10.00 -14.77
C TRP A 155 0.01 -10.04 -15.28
N ILE A 156 -0.56 -11.23 -15.42
CA ILE A 156 -1.91 -11.44 -15.94
C ILE A 156 -2.83 -12.07 -14.88
N GLU A 157 -4.10 -11.70 -14.93
CA GLU A 157 -5.14 -12.35 -14.13
C GLU A 157 -5.50 -13.68 -14.78
N ARG A 158 -5.21 -14.76 -14.06
CA ARG A 158 -5.48 -16.12 -14.51
C ARG A 158 -5.78 -16.98 -13.30
N ASP A 159 -6.94 -17.63 -13.32
CA ASP A 159 -7.28 -18.62 -12.30
C ASP A 159 -6.28 -19.78 -12.37
N LEU A 160 -5.65 -20.04 -11.22
CA LEU A 160 -4.69 -21.12 -11.05
C LEU A 160 -5.14 -21.97 -9.87
N ASP A 161 -5.43 -23.24 -10.13
CA ASP A 161 -5.70 -24.18 -9.05
C ASP A 161 -4.39 -24.54 -8.35
N LEU A 162 -4.30 -24.18 -7.07
CA LEU A 162 -3.14 -24.44 -6.22
C LEU A 162 -3.28 -25.76 -5.46
N SER A 163 -4.41 -26.46 -5.58
CA SER A 163 -4.63 -27.74 -4.91
C SER A 163 -3.58 -28.77 -5.35
N GLY A 164 -2.88 -29.34 -4.37
CA GLY A 164 -1.81 -30.31 -4.63
C GLY A 164 -0.55 -29.75 -5.29
N LYS A 165 -0.46 -28.43 -5.54
CA LYS A 165 0.73 -27.79 -6.12
C LYS A 165 1.75 -27.41 -5.06
N LEU A 166 3.02 -27.43 -5.44
CA LEU A 166 4.12 -26.97 -4.60
C LEU A 166 4.39 -25.48 -4.86
N LEU A 167 4.38 -24.66 -3.80
CA LEU A 167 4.77 -23.25 -3.84
C LEU A 167 6.21 -23.09 -3.35
N ILE A 168 7.11 -22.66 -4.23
CA ILE A 168 8.53 -22.49 -3.93
C ILE A 168 8.83 -21.00 -3.89
N TYR A 169 9.13 -20.49 -2.69
CA TYR A 169 9.55 -19.10 -2.49
C TYR A 169 11.06 -19.00 -2.62
N ILE A 170 11.52 -18.17 -3.55
CA ILE A 170 12.94 -17.88 -3.68
C ILE A 170 13.30 -16.85 -2.62
N LYS A 171 14.28 -17.19 -1.77
CA LYS A 171 14.76 -16.29 -0.73
C LYS A 171 15.31 -15.02 -1.40
N GLN A 172 14.63 -13.90 -1.20
CA GLN A 172 15.11 -12.62 -1.67
C GLN A 172 16.43 -12.29 -0.94
N PRO A 173 17.44 -11.73 -1.64
CA PRO A 173 18.62 -11.21 -0.97
C PRO A 173 18.21 -10.17 0.08
N LYS A 174 18.90 -10.17 1.22
CA LYS A 174 18.53 -9.48 2.48
C LYS A 174 18.51 -7.94 2.43
N ASP A 175 18.42 -7.32 1.26
CA ASP A 175 18.70 -5.90 1.07
C ASP A 175 17.54 -5.15 0.44
N ILE A 176 16.40 -5.10 1.14
CA ILE A 176 15.41 -4.04 0.91
C ILE A 176 14.79 -3.70 2.28
N SER A 177 15.44 -2.77 2.99
CA SER A 177 14.86 -2.00 4.11
C SER A 177 14.68 -2.69 5.48
N GLN A 178 15.78 -2.97 6.21
CA GLN A 178 15.77 -2.89 7.69
C GLN A 178 17.13 -2.39 8.22
N PRO A 179 17.18 -1.47 9.21
CA PRO A 179 18.31 -1.39 10.12
C PRO A 179 18.27 -2.66 10.99
N ILE A 180 19.40 -3.35 11.03
CA ILE A 180 19.60 -4.57 11.82
C ILE A 180 19.36 -4.20 13.30
N MET A 181 18.29 -4.69 13.91
CA MET A 181 18.31 -4.90 15.36
C MET A 181 19.13 -6.17 15.56
N GLU A 182 20.40 -6.01 15.93
CA GLU A 182 21.28 -7.12 16.26
C GLU A 182 20.63 -7.93 17.39
N GLU A 183 20.23 -9.17 17.09
CA GLU A 183 20.04 -10.18 18.12
C GLU A 183 21.39 -10.37 18.81
N ASN A 184 21.51 -9.80 20.02
CA ASN A 184 22.57 -10.11 20.96
C ASN A 184 22.54 -11.61 21.25
N THR A 185 23.26 -12.38 20.44
CA THR A 185 23.65 -13.74 20.78
C THR A 185 24.80 -13.64 21.77
N ASN A 186 24.50 -13.21 22.99
CA ASN A 186 25.43 -13.35 24.10
C ASN A 186 25.30 -14.79 24.61
N GLU A 187 25.94 -15.73 23.90
CA GLU A 187 26.27 -17.02 24.48
C GLU A 187 27.22 -16.76 25.65
N GLN A 188 26.65 -16.66 26.86
CA GLN A 188 27.39 -16.81 28.09
C GLN A 188 27.90 -18.25 28.16
N ILE A 189 29.16 -18.43 27.75
CA ILE A 189 29.98 -19.58 28.11
C ILE A 189 30.11 -19.57 29.65
N PRO A 190 29.63 -20.58 30.38
CA PRO A 190 29.93 -20.65 31.80
C PRO A 190 31.40 -21.05 31.99
N GLU A 191 32.24 -20.10 32.36
CA GLU A 191 33.55 -20.35 32.97
C GLU A 191 33.33 -21.05 34.32
N ASN A 192 33.36 -22.38 34.34
CA ASN A 192 33.76 -23.11 35.55
C ASN A 192 34.19 -24.55 35.24
N ILE A 193 35.42 -24.73 34.77
CA ILE A 193 36.17 -25.97 35.00
C ILE A 193 37.63 -25.60 35.26
N SER A 194 37.92 -25.26 36.51
CA SER A 194 39.28 -25.33 37.06
C SER A 194 39.20 -25.90 38.46
N GLU A 195 39.10 -27.22 38.56
CA GLU A 195 39.72 -27.96 39.65
C GLU A 195 39.84 -29.43 39.23
N TYR A 196 40.95 -30.05 39.65
CA TYR A 196 41.37 -31.44 39.41
C TYR A 196 42.17 -31.72 38.13
N ALA A 197 43.43 -31.27 38.14
CA ALA A 197 44.51 -32.00 37.48
C ALA A 197 45.82 -31.90 38.30
N HIS A 198 45.98 -32.80 39.27
CA HIS A 198 47.27 -33.31 39.78
C HIS A 198 46.92 -34.67 40.44
N GLN A 199 47.51 -35.83 40.15
CA GLN A 199 48.73 -36.17 39.41
C GLN A 199 48.77 -37.73 39.25
N PRO A 200 49.83 -38.38 38.72
CA PRO A 200 49.76 -39.26 37.55
C PRO A 200 49.86 -40.77 37.83
N ALA A 201 49.43 -41.57 36.86
CA ALA A 201 49.78 -42.97 36.76
C ALA A 201 51.25 -43.13 36.30
N THR A 202 52.04 -43.88 37.06
CA THR A 202 53.29 -44.51 36.60
C THR A 202 53.14 -46.02 36.70
N ALA A 203 53.74 -46.70 35.72
CA ALA A 203 53.60 -48.11 35.42
C ALA A 203 54.66 -49.00 36.12
N ASP A 204 54.43 -50.31 35.98
CA ASP A 204 55.33 -51.46 36.15
C ASP A 204 55.71 -51.95 37.56
N GLY A 205 55.44 -53.25 37.77
CA GLY A 205 55.79 -54.07 38.93
C GLY A 205 54.86 -55.25 39.14
#